data_AF-A0A3S1SM79-F1
#
_entry.id   AF-A0A3S1SM79-F1
#
_cell.length_a   1.000
_cell.length_b   1.000
_cell.length_c   1.000
_cell.angle_alpha   90.00
_cell.angle_beta   90.00
_cell.angle_gamma   90.00
#
_symmetry.space_group_name_H-M   'P 1'
#
loop_
_entity.id
_entity.type
_entity.pdbx_description
1 polymer ?
#
loop_
_entity_poly.entity_id
_entity_poly.type
_entity_poly.pdbx_seq_one_letter_code
_entity_poly.pdbx_strand_id
1 'polypeptide(L)' 'MVDHLLDHVRPYLDRSVEDRIAYIRAPRWIGHHVAMQAHERLDELLTRPLALRTRGLMLV' A
#
# COMPACT_ATOMS: atom_id res chain seq x y z
N MET A 1 -1.24 18.15 -6.37
CA MET A 1 -0.81 16.83 -6.88
C MET A 1 -0.80 15.78 -5.76
N VAL A 2 -1.85 15.76 -4.92
CA VAL A 2 -2.06 14.79 -3.82
C VAL A 2 -3.45 14.16 -3.90
N ASP A 3 -4.19 14.47 -4.96
CA ASP A 3 -5.58 14.12 -5.18
C ASP A 3 -5.77 12.60 -5.41
N HIS A 4 -4.70 11.93 -5.84
CA HIS A 4 -4.63 10.47 -5.98
C HIS A 4 -4.36 9.73 -4.65
N LEU A 5 -4.07 10.47 -3.57
CA LEU A 5 -3.81 9.88 -2.25
C LEU A 5 -5.10 9.85 -1.43
N LEU A 6 -5.21 8.82 -0.59
CA LEU A 6 -6.30 8.68 0.38
C LEU A 6 -6.24 9.82 1.40
N ASP A 7 -7.42 10.34 1.79
CA ASP A 7 -7.53 11.53 2.65
C ASP A 7 -6.76 11.40 3.96
N HIS A 8 -6.77 10.21 4.56
CA HIS A 8 -6.08 9.92 5.83
C HIS A 8 -4.55 9.80 5.71
N VAL A 9 -4.00 9.72 4.49
CA VAL A 9 -2.54 9.65 4.22
C VAL A 9 -1.96 11.05 4.05
N ARG A 10 -2.73 11.99 3.47
CA ARG A 10 -2.25 13.34 3.13
C ARG A 10 -1.58 14.09 4.30
N PRO A 11 -2.08 14.03 5.56
CA PRO A 11 -1.45 14.73 6.69
C PRO A 11 -0.05 14.23 7.07
N TYR A 12 0.36 13.04 6.58
CA TYR A 12 1.68 12.48 6.87
C TYR A 12 2.74 12.90 5.84
N LEU A 13 2.36 13.52 4.72
CA LEU A 13 3.31 13.96 3.70
C LEU A 13 4.25 15.06 4.21
N ASP A 14 3.72 15.96 5.03
CA ASP A 14 4.45 17.10 5.59
C ASP A 14 5.18 16.76 6.91
N ARG A 15 5.12 15.50 7.35
CA ARG A 15 5.76 15.03 8.59
C ARG A 15 7.19 14.55 8.37
N SER A 16 7.91 14.39 9.48
CA SER A 16 9.26 13.83 9.50
C SER A 16 9.31 12.44 8.85
N VAL A 17 10.50 12.05 8.40
CA VAL A 17 10.73 10.72 7.83
C VAL A 17 10.40 9.63 8.84
N GLU A 18 10.72 9.85 10.12
CA GLU A 18 10.43 8.96 11.23
C GLU A 18 8.93 8.74 11.42
N ASP A 19 8.13 9.81 11.39
CA ASP A 19 6.67 9.75 11.51
C ASP A 19 6.04 9.00 10.33
N ARG A 20 6.57 9.20 9.12
CA ARG A 20 6.13 8.50 7.91
C ARG A 20 6.46 7.01 7.97
N ILE A 21 7.66 6.65 8.43
CA ILE A 21 8.06 5.25 8.64
C ILE A 21 7.17 4.60 9.70
N ALA A 22 6.93 5.27 10.83
CA ALA A 22 6.06 4.77 11.89
C ALA A 22 4.63 4.53 11.38
N TYR A 23 4.09 5.45 10.60
CA TYR A 23 2.76 5.31 9.99
C TYR A 23 2.65 4.14 9.00
N ILE A 24 3.68 3.92 8.18
CA ILE A 24 3.72 2.77 7.25
C ILE A 24 3.86 1.45 8.03
N ARG A 25 4.65 1.44 9.11
CA ARG A 25 4.89 0.25 9.94
C ARG A 25 3.78 -0.02 10.97
N ALA A 26 2.81 0.88 11.12
CA ALA A 26 1.73 0.72 12.07
C ALA A 26 0.93 -0.55 11.75
N PRO A 27 0.59 -1.39 12.76
CA PRO A 27 -0.21 -2.57 12.54
C PRO A 27 -1.61 -2.16 12.08
N ARG A 28 -1.90 -2.31 10.80
CA ARG A 28 -3.24 -2.10 10.26
C ARG A 28 -4.00 -3.41 10.40
N TRP A 29 -4.92 -3.46 11.35
CA TRP A 29 -5.91 -4.52 11.39
C TRP A 29 -6.92 -4.29 10.27
N ILE A 30 -6.55 -4.74 9.07
CA ILE A 30 -7.33 -4.58 7.84
C ILE A 30 -8.56 -5.52 7.78
N GLY A 31 -8.70 -6.43 8.75
CA GLY A 31 -9.77 -7.43 8.75
C GLY A 31 -9.55 -8.51 7.67
N HIS A 32 -10.25 -9.64 7.81
CA HIS A 32 -10.02 -10.82 6.96
C HIS A 32 -10.30 -10.55 5.47
N HIS A 33 -11.38 -9.82 5.16
CA HIS A 33 -11.78 -9.58 3.78
C HIS A 33 -10.76 -8.74 3.01
N VAL A 34 -10.21 -7.67 3.62
CA VAL A 34 -9.18 -6.85 2.98
C VAL A 34 -7.87 -7.62 2.86
N ALA A 35 -7.53 -8.45 3.86
CA ALA A 35 -6.36 -9.32 3.77
C ALA A 35 -6.47 -10.31 2.59
N MET A 36 -7.62 -10.97 2.42
CA MET A 36 -7.85 -11.88 1.30
C MET A 36 -7.76 -11.16 -0.06
N GLN A 37 -8.36 -9.99 -0.17
CA GLN A 37 -8.29 -9.17 -1.38
C GLN A 37 -6.86 -8.73 -1.73
N ALA A 38 -6.03 -8.44 -0.72
CA ALA A 38 -4.61 -8.13 -0.93
C ALA A 38 -3.83 -9.36 -1.40
N HIS A 39 -4.12 -10.53 -0.83
CA HIS A 39 -3.52 -11.80 -1.24
C HIS A 39 -3.84 -12.16 -2.69
N GLU A 40 -5.11 -12.05 -3.11
CA GLU A 40 -5.54 -12.31 -4.48
C GLU A 40 -4.83 -11.41 -5.50
N ARG A 41 -4.78 -10.09 -5.21
CA ARG A 41 -4.08 -9.13 -6.08
C ARG A 41 -2.58 -9.38 -6.17
N LEU A 42 -1.96 -9.84 -5.08
CA LEU A 42 -0.55 -10.21 -5.08
C LEU A 42 -0.31 -11.44 -5.96
N ASP A 43 -1.17 -12.44 -5.87
CA ASP A 43 -1.08 -13.67 -6.66
C ASP A 43 -1.25 -13.40 -8.17
N GLU A 44 -2.22 -12.55 -8.55
CA GLU A 44 -2.39 -12.10 -9.93
C GLU A 44 -1.14 -11.38 -10.46
N LEU A 45 -0.50 -10.54 -9.64
CA LEU A 45 0.71 -9.83 -10.05
C LEU A 45 1.91 -10.78 -10.21
N LEU A 46 2.07 -11.74 -9.30
CA LEU A 46 3.18 -12.69 -9.35
C LEU A 46 3.03 -13.72 -10.47
N THR A 47 1.80 -14.07 -10.85
CA THR A 47 1.53 -14.93 -12.01
C THR A 47 2.01 -14.30 -13.32
N ARG A 48 2.06 -12.97 -13.43
CA ARG A 48 2.55 -12.28 -14.64
C ARG A 48 4.07 -12.46 -14.81
N PRO A 49 4.58 -12.52 -16.05
CA PRO A 49 6.02 -12.47 -16.33
C PRO A 49 6.67 -11.24 -15.68
N LEU A 50 7.89 -11.40 -15.14
CA LEU A 50 8.63 -10.33 -14.46
C LEU A 50 8.71 -9.02 -15.25
N ALA A 51 8.84 -9.11 -16.58
CA ALA A 51 8.87 -7.95 -17.48
C ALA A 51 7.57 -7.13 -17.51
N LEU A 52 6.45 -7.72 -17.09
CA LEU A 52 5.10 -7.12 -17.10
C LEU A 52 4.61 -6.79 -15.69
N ARG A 53 5.42 -7.01 -14.65
CA ARG A 53 5.07 -6.66 -13.27
C ARG A 53 5.35 -5.18 -13.02
N THR A 54 4.34 -4.44 -12.57
CA THR A 54 4.51 -3.05 -12.13
C THR A 54 5.49 -2.99 -10.97
N ARG A 55 6.56 -2.20 -11.10
CA ARG A 55 7.52 -1.97 -10.00
C ARG A 55 6.89 -1.05 -8.96
N GLY A 56 6.99 -1.44 -7.70
CA GLY A 56 6.49 -0.64 -6.57
C GLY A 56 4.98 -0.67 -6.41
N LEU A 57 4.31 -1.79 -6.73
CA LEU A 57 2.88 -1.93 -6.44
C LEU A 57 2.64 -1.86 -4.92
N MET A 58 1.83 -0.89 -4.49
CA MET A 58 1.33 -0.81 -3.13
C MET A 58 -0.02 -1.54 -3.08
N LEU A 59 -0.09 -2.65 -2.33
CA LEU A 59 -1.35 -3.32 -2.00
C LEU A 59 -1.99 -2.55 -0.85
N VAL A 60 -3.17 -1.98 -1.08
CA VAL A 60 -3.95 -1.20 -0.10
C VAL A 60 -5.26 -1.90 0.18
#